data_AF-A0A2B9PI13-F1
#
_entry.id   AF-A0A2B9PI13-F1
#
_cell.length_a   1.000
_cell.length_b   1.000
_cell.length_c   1.000
_cell.angle_alpha   90.00
_cell.angle_beta   90.00
_cell.angle_gamma   90.00
#
_symmetry.space_group_name_H-M   'P 1'
#
loop_
_entity.id
_entity.type
_entity.pdbx_description
1 polymer ?
#
loop_
_entity_poly.entity_id
_entity_poly.type
_entity_poly.pdbx_seq_one_letter_code
_entity_poly.pdbx_strand_id
1 'polypeptide(L)'
;MKAISKFLFLFIVILLLTACGSGDNSRQSLNENNETEKTKGQENKMSNILVKLKFANEEVMVRMEDTPVAQDFLSLLPMKFTIEDYAGTEKVSYLPRKLSTENAPKGIEAKRGDFNYYAPWGNLAIFYEDFRFSNGLIKLGTIESGIEKLENIRDNFEMVIEKAE
;
A
#
# COMPACT_ATOMS: atom_id res chain seq x y z
N MET A 1 13.31 -27.24 28.26
CA MET A 1 13.92 -26.82 29.54
C MET A 1 15.39 -26.50 29.31
N LYS A 2 15.88 -25.35 29.80
CA LYS A 2 17.30 -24.90 29.78
C LYS A 2 17.85 -24.60 28.36
N ALA A 3 18.72 -23.63 28.12
CA ALA A 3 19.35 -22.66 29.02
C ALA A 3 19.33 -21.23 28.45
N ILE A 4 19.49 -20.25 29.34
CA ILE A 4 19.46 -18.81 29.06
C ILE A 4 20.90 -18.32 28.88
N SER A 5 21.19 -17.58 27.80
CA SER A 5 22.42 -16.80 27.69
C SER A 5 22.11 -15.31 27.82
N LYS A 6 22.23 -14.78 29.04
CA LYS A 6 22.18 -13.35 29.34
C LYS A 6 23.62 -12.83 29.36
N PHE A 7 24.08 -12.16 28.30
CA PHE A 7 25.34 -11.42 28.38
C PHE A 7 25.08 -10.00 28.88
N LEU A 8 24.92 -9.90 30.20
CA LEU A 8 24.99 -8.65 30.94
C LEU A 8 26.46 -8.22 30.97
N PHE A 9 26.83 -7.19 30.21
CA PHE A 9 28.05 -6.44 30.47
C PHE A 9 27.68 -5.04 30.94
N LEU A 10 28.12 -4.72 32.15
CA LEU A 10 27.64 -3.60 32.95
C LEU A 10 28.85 -2.80 33.48
N PHE A 11 28.82 -1.50 33.23
CA PHE A 11 29.67 -0.43 33.79
C PHE A 11 31.22 -0.56 33.71
N ILE A 12 31.84 0.52 33.21
CA ILE A 12 32.70 1.39 34.04
C ILE A 12 32.38 2.86 33.65
N VAL A 13 32.36 3.73 34.66
CA VAL A 13 32.07 5.19 34.62
C VAL A 13 33.40 5.98 34.71
N ILE A 14 33.41 7.26 34.30
CA ILE A 14 34.30 8.42 34.68
C ILE A 14 34.10 9.47 33.53
N LEU A 15 33.47 10.67 33.62
CA LEU A 15 33.39 11.76 34.64
C LEU A 15 34.80 12.31 35.00
N LEU A 16 35.22 13.57 34.77
CA LEU A 16 34.53 14.89 34.71
C LEU A 16 35.46 16.01 34.15
N LEU A 17 34.85 17.13 33.67
CA LEU A 17 35.29 18.56 33.71
C LEU A 17 36.65 18.97 33.05
N THR A 18 36.83 20.11 32.38
CA THR A 18 36.52 21.56 32.63
C THR A 18 36.55 22.33 31.26
N ALA A 19 36.33 23.64 31.06
CA ALA A 19 35.56 24.77 31.65
C ALA A 19 35.54 25.91 30.58
N CYS A 20 34.42 26.55 30.23
CA CYS A 20 33.77 27.75 30.82
C CYS A 20 34.12 29.12 30.13
N GLY A 21 33.08 29.93 29.87
CA GLY A 21 33.12 31.39 29.64
C GLY A 21 32.52 31.88 28.30
N SER A 22 31.75 32.99 28.21
CA SER A 22 31.13 33.87 29.23
C SER A 22 30.05 34.80 28.60
N GLY A 23 28.91 35.00 29.30
CA GLY A 23 28.02 36.19 29.24
C GLY A 23 27.25 36.54 27.93
N ASP A 24 26.10 37.23 27.94
CA ASP A 24 25.21 37.53 29.07
C ASP A 24 23.75 37.82 28.62
N ASN A 25 22.82 37.22 29.35
CA ASN A 25 21.53 37.74 29.85
C ASN A 25 20.73 38.86 29.11
N SER A 26 19.50 38.54 28.70
CA SER A 26 18.33 39.45 28.76
C SER A 26 17.00 38.67 28.76
N ARG A 27 16.08 39.02 29.66
CA ARG A 27 14.71 38.46 29.73
C ARG A 27 13.74 39.34 28.94
N GLN A 28 12.69 38.73 28.36
CA GLN A 28 11.26 38.98 28.72
C GLN A 28 10.27 38.62 27.59
N SER A 29 9.56 37.51 27.79
CA SER A 29 8.09 37.33 27.67
C SER A 29 7.26 38.09 26.60
N LEU A 30 6.51 37.29 25.82
CA LEU A 30 5.26 37.60 25.09
C LEU A 30 5.34 38.56 23.87
N ASN A 31 5.22 38.00 22.67
CA ASN A 31 3.96 38.13 21.93
C ASN A 31 3.74 36.96 20.97
N GLU A 32 2.50 36.53 20.79
CA GLU A 32 2.12 35.61 19.71
C GLU A 32 2.04 36.39 18.39
N ASN A 33 2.35 35.74 17.26
CA ASN A 33 1.38 35.54 16.17
C ASN A 33 2.04 34.90 14.93
N ASN A 34 1.49 33.77 14.53
CA ASN A 34 1.32 33.33 13.13
C ASN A 34 2.56 33.22 12.23
N GLU A 35 3.22 32.07 12.27
CA GLU A 35 3.74 31.43 11.06
C GLU A 35 3.74 29.89 11.18
N THR A 36 2.57 29.35 11.52
CA THR A 36 2.30 27.92 11.29
C THR A 36 1.88 27.76 9.83
N GLU A 37 2.84 27.61 8.92
CA GLU A 37 2.58 27.02 7.60
C GLU A 37 2.19 25.55 7.78
N LYS A 38 0.92 25.34 8.13
CA LYS A 38 0.21 24.11 7.79
C LYS A 38 0.24 24.00 6.26
N THR A 39 1.07 23.11 5.73
CA THR A 39 0.90 22.59 4.37
C THR A 39 -0.36 21.71 4.32
N LYS A 40 -1.53 22.33 4.46
CA LYS A 40 -2.83 21.70 4.25
C LYS A 40 -3.12 21.75 2.74
N GLY A 41 -2.51 20.83 2.00
CA GLY A 41 -2.73 20.63 0.57
C GLY A 41 -2.72 19.13 0.25
N GLN A 42 -3.70 18.56 -0.46
CA GLN A 42 -4.96 19.13 -0.94
C GLN A 42 -6.06 18.09 -0.74
N GLU A 43 -7.07 18.40 0.06
CA GLU A 43 -8.23 17.52 0.19
C GLU A 43 -9.27 17.90 -0.86
N ASN A 44 -9.45 16.98 -1.82
CA ASN A 44 -10.56 16.88 -2.78
C ASN A 44 -10.58 17.85 -3.99
N LYS A 45 -10.09 17.37 -5.14
CA LYS A 45 -10.83 17.46 -6.42
C LYS A 45 -10.37 16.44 -7.48
N MET A 46 -10.64 15.15 -7.27
CA MET A 46 -10.90 14.20 -8.35
C MET A 46 -11.68 13.01 -7.80
N SER A 47 -12.62 12.47 -8.57
CA SER A 47 -13.34 11.26 -8.19
C SER A 47 -12.42 10.05 -8.29
N ASN A 48 -11.90 9.55 -7.17
CA ASN A 48 -11.18 8.28 -7.13
C ASN A 48 -12.12 7.17 -7.66
N ILE A 49 -11.81 6.71 -8.87
CA ILE A 49 -12.67 5.84 -9.68
C ILE A 49 -12.96 4.56 -8.91
N LEU A 50 -14.23 4.16 -8.89
CA LEU A 50 -14.62 2.84 -8.42
C LEU A 50 -14.55 1.83 -9.56
N VAL A 51 -13.97 0.68 -9.26
CA VAL A 51 -13.97 -0.50 -10.12
C VAL A 51 -14.75 -1.59 -9.41
N LYS A 52 -15.57 -2.30 -10.16
CA LYS A 52 -16.38 -3.42 -9.69
C LYS A 52 -15.81 -4.71 -10.26
N LEU A 53 -15.53 -5.66 -9.37
CA LEU A 53 -15.16 -7.04 -9.70
C LEU A 53 -16.41 -7.90 -9.56
N LYS A 54 -16.85 -8.57 -10.63
CA LYS A 54 -18.08 -9.38 -10.69
C LYS A 54 -17.74 -10.82 -11.03
N PHE A 55 -18.19 -11.78 -10.22
CA PHE A 55 -18.00 -13.20 -10.47
C PHE A 55 -19.15 -14.00 -9.87
N ALA A 56 -19.65 -15.01 -10.59
CA ALA A 56 -20.91 -15.67 -10.25
C ALA A 56 -22.04 -14.64 -10.00
N ASN A 57 -22.57 -14.57 -8.77
CA ASN A 57 -23.55 -13.56 -8.32
C ASN A 57 -22.95 -12.59 -7.27
N GLU A 58 -21.63 -12.53 -7.17
CA GLU A 58 -20.90 -11.74 -6.19
C GLU A 58 -20.26 -10.50 -6.81
N GLU A 59 -20.21 -9.44 -6.00
CA GLU A 59 -19.55 -8.17 -6.32
C GLU A 59 -18.56 -7.78 -5.21
N VAL A 60 -17.41 -7.24 -5.63
CA VAL A 60 -16.35 -6.66 -4.78
C VAL A 60 -16.00 -5.28 -5.35
N MET A 61 -15.89 -4.27 -4.48
CA MET A 61 -15.64 -2.87 -4.89
C MET A 61 -14.21 -2.46 -4.60
N VAL A 62 -13.52 -1.92 -5.61
CA VAL A 62 -12.15 -1.40 -5.52
C VAL A 62 -12.16 0.11 -5.72
N ARG A 63 -11.58 0.86 -4.77
CA ARG A 63 -11.21 2.26 -4.93
C ARG A 63 -9.85 2.33 -5.62
N MET A 64 -9.80 2.91 -6.80
CA MET A 64 -8.55 3.06 -7.55
C MET A 64 -7.72 4.23 -7.02
N GLU A 65 -6.39 4.05 -6.99
CA GLU A 65 -5.43 5.11 -6.73
C GLU A 65 -5.34 6.06 -7.94
N ASP A 66 -5.13 7.36 -7.73
CA ASP A 66 -4.85 8.29 -8.82
C ASP A 66 -3.36 8.25 -9.20
N THR A 67 -2.97 7.18 -9.91
CA THR A 67 -1.59 6.95 -10.37
C THR A 67 -1.55 6.61 -11.87
N PRO A 68 -0.44 6.91 -12.59
CA PRO A 68 -0.32 6.55 -14.01
C PRO A 68 -0.55 5.06 -14.30
N VAL A 69 -0.11 4.17 -13.41
CA VAL A 69 -0.28 2.71 -13.55
C VAL A 69 -1.75 2.31 -13.40
N ALA A 70 -2.47 2.90 -12.43
CA ALA A 70 -3.90 2.68 -12.27
C ALA A 70 -4.72 3.25 -13.44
N GLN A 71 -4.36 4.44 -13.96
CA GLN A 71 -5.00 5.00 -15.15
C GLN A 71 -4.73 4.13 -16.41
N ASP A 72 -3.53 3.57 -16.57
CA ASP A 72 -3.21 2.65 -17.65
C ASP A 72 -4.02 1.34 -17.54
N PHE A 73 -4.17 0.78 -16.33
CA PHE A 73 -5.08 -0.35 -16.08
C PHE A 73 -6.54 0.01 -16.43
N LEU A 74 -7.02 1.18 -15.99
CA LEU A 74 -8.37 1.66 -16.27
C LEU A 74 -8.65 1.92 -17.76
N SER A 75 -7.62 2.04 -18.60
CA SER A 75 -7.75 2.13 -20.06
C SER A 75 -8.15 0.81 -20.71
N LEU A 76 -7.93 -0.32 -20.02
CA LEU A 76 -8.21 -1.66 -20.53
C LEU A 76 -9.66 -2.11 -20.25
N LEU A 77 -10.37 -1.47 -19.31
CA LEU A 77 -11.70 -1.90 -18.85
C LEU A 77 -12.84 -1.54 -19.84
N PRO A 78 -13.89 -2.38 -19.97
CA PRO A 78 -14.15 -3.61 -19.20
C PRO A 78 -13.38 -4.83 -19.74
N MET A 79 -13.05 -5.77 -18.85
CA MET A 79 -12.37 -7.03 -19.20
C MET A 79 -13.03 -8.23 -18.52
N LYS A 80 -12.87 -9.41 -19.12
CA LYS A 80 -13.20 -10.71 -18.52
C LYS A 80 -11.93 -11.53 -18.39
N PHE A 81 -11.75 -12.15 -17.23
CA PHE A 81 -10.56 -12.88 -16.84
C PHE A 81 -10.91 -14.23 -16.22
N THR A 82 -10.09 -15.25 -16.49
CA THR A 82 -9.96 -16.40 -15.60
C THR A 82 -9.04 -16.00 -14.45
N ILE A 83 -9.52 -16.16 -13.22
CA ILE A 83 -8.81 -15.86 -11.98
C ILE A 83 -8.36 -17.17 -11.33
N GLU A 84 -7.12 -17.22 -10.85
CA GLU A 84 -6.53 -18.38 -10.17
C GLU A 84 -6.22 -18.05 -8.70
N ASP A 85 -6.31 -19.04 -7.82
CA ASP A 85 -5.83 -18.93 -6.43
C ASP A 85 -4.32 -19.21 -6.37
N TYR A 86 -3.52 -18.24 -5.91
CA TYR A 86 -2.07 -18.38 -5.84
C TYR A 86 -1.57 -18.37 -4.39
N ALA A 87 -0.86 -19.45 -4.04
CA ALA A 87 -0.27 -19.70 -2.73
C ALA A 87 -1.21 -19.54 -1.51
N GLY A 88 -2.53 -19.60 -1.73
CA GLY A 88 -3.53 -19.34 -0.69
C GLY A 88 -3.46 -17.92 -0.10
N THR A 89 -2.91 -16.94 -0.83
CA THR A 89 -2.62 -15.58 -0.36
C THR A 89 -3.26 -14.50 -1.25
N GLU A 90 -3.23 -14.72 -2.56
CA GLU A 90 -3.65 -13.74 -3.57
C GLU A 90 -4.42 -14.41 -4.72
N LYS A 91 -5.30 -13.67 -5.37
CA LYS A 91 -5.92 -14.06 -6.63
C LYS A 91 -5.18 -13.42 -7.80
N VAL A 92 -4.84 -14.20 -8.82
CA VAL A 92 -4.01 -13.73 -9.95
C VAL A 92 -4.69 -13.91 -11.30
N SER A 93 -4.37 -13.02 -12.24
CA SER A 93 -4.69 -13.20 -13.66
C SER A 93 -3.82 -12.33 -14.55
N TYR A 94 -3.45 -12.81 -15.74
CA TYR A 94 -2.59 -12.08 -16.67
C TYR A 94 -3.35 -11.00 -17.45
N LEU A 95 -2.75 -9.81 -17.55
CA LEU A 95 -3.29 -8.73 -18.39
C LEU A 95 -2.99 -8.99 -19.88
N PRO A 96 -3.84 -8.48 -20.81
CA PRO A 96 -3.63 -8.64 -22.25
C PRO A 96 -2.34 -7.96 -22.76
N ARG A 97 -1.77 -7.04 -21.97
CA ARG A 97 -0.44 -6.45 -22.14
C ARG A 97 0.12 -6.06 -20.78
N LYS A 98 1.44 -5.86 -20.71
CA LYS A 98 2.04 -5.16 -19.55
C LYS A 98 1.56 -3.71 -19.48
N LEU A 99 1.41 -3.22 -18.26
CA LEU A 99 1.16 -1.81 -17.97
C LEU A 99 2.47 -1.01 -17.97
N SER A 100 2.37 0.28 -18.26
CA SER A 100 3.43 1.24 -17.95
C SER A 100 3.64 1.32 -16.44
N THR A 101 4.89 1.30 -15.99
CA THR A 101 5.28 1.46 -14.57
C THR A 101 6.06 2.74 -14.34
N GLU A 102 5.80 3.77 -15.14
CA GLU A 102 6.44 5.07 -15.00
C GLU A 102 6.14 5.68 -13.62
N ASN A 103 7.19 6.16 -12.95
CA ASN A 103 7.12 6.75 -11.60
C ASN A 103 6.56 5.83 -10.51
N ALA A 104 6.41 4.53 -10.77
CA ALA A 104 5.94 3.55 -9.80
C ALA A 104 7.00 3.26 -8.71
N PRO A 105 6.59 2.88 -7.49
CA PRO A 105 7.53 2.43 -6.46
C PRO A 105 8.27 1.17 -6.89
N LYS A 106 9.47 0.93 -6.31
CA LYS A 106 10.27 -0.27 -6.58
C LYS A 106 9.57 -1.58 -6.15
N GLY A 107 8.56 -1.49 -5.30
CA GLY A 107 7.86 -2.60 -4.67
C GLY A 107 7.13 -2.11 -3.42
N ILE A 108 6.25 -2.95 -2.88
CA ILE A 108 5.52 -2.71 -1.63
C ILE A 108 5.43 -4.01 -0.81
N GLU A 109 5.15 -3.88 0.48
CA GLU A 109 4.53 -4.95 1.27
C GLU A 109 3.03 -4.94 0.97
N ALA A 110 2.44 -6.10 0.68
CA ALA A 110 1.03 -6.19 0.33
C ALA A 110 0.18 -6.41 1.57
N LYS A 111 -0.95 -5.73 1.65
CA LYS A 111 -1.95 -5.92 2.69
C LYS A 111 -3.18 -6.61 2.15
N ARG A 112 -3.86 -7.34 3.03
CA ARG A 112 -5.21 -7.84 2.76
C ARG A 112 -6.11 -6.70 2.27
N GLY A 113 -6.74 -6.89 1.11
CA GLY A 113 -7.56 -5.90 0.43
C GLY A 113 -6.82 -5.06 -0.62
N ASP A 114 -5.50 -5.21 -0.78
CA ASP A 114 -4.78 -4.51 -1.85
C ASP A 114 -5.05 -5.12 -3.23
N PHE A 115 -5.43 -4.27 -4.18
CA PHE A 115 -5.58 -4.61 -5.59
C PHE A 115 -4.34 -4.10 -6.34
N ASN A 116 -3.51 -5.02 -6.86
CA ASN A 116 -2.17 -4.70 -7.36
C ASN A 116 -1.91 -5.19 -8.78
N TYR A 117 -0.84 -4.65 -9.36
CA TYR A 117 -0.16 -5.15 -10.55
C TYR A 117 1.24 -5.64 -10.16
N TYR A 118 1.61 -6.83 -10.63
CA TYR A 118 2.95 -7.38 -10.46
C TYR A 118 3.75 -7.26 -11.77
N ALA A 119 4.55 -6.20 -11.88
CA ALA A 119 5.26 -5.80 -13.09
C ALA A 119 6.25 -6.85 -13.67
N PRO A 120 6.95 -7.68 -12.88
CA PRO A 120 7.86 -8.69 -13.41
C PRO A 120 7.17 -9.68 -14.36
N TRP A 121 5.95 -10.11 -14.02
CA TRP A 121 5.18 -11.06 -14.83
C TRP A 121 4.15 -10.38 -15.72
N GLY A 122 3.50 -9.30 -15.26
CA GLY A 122 2.45 -8.60 -15.99
C GLY A 122 1.02 -9.02 -15.60
N ASN A 123 0.83 -9.55 -14.39
CA ASN A 123 -0.47 -9.99 -13.88
C ASN A 123 -1.07 -9.02 -12.85
N LEU A 124 -2.39 -9.10 -12.69
CA LEU A 124 -3.09 -8.62 -11.50
C LEU A 124 -2.80 -9.55 -10.32
N ALA A 125 -2.80 -8.95 -9.13
CA ALA A 125 -2.55 -9.60 -7.84
C ALA A 125 -3.49 -9.00 -6.79
N ILE A 126 -4.52 -9.75 -6.41
CA ILE A 126 -5.58 -9.32 -5.48
C ILE A 126 -5.35 -10.02 -4.14
N PHE A 127 -4.79 -9.31 -3.17
CA PHE A 127 -4.41 -9.89 -1.89
C PHE A 127 -5.60 -10.00 -0.95
N TYR A 128 -5.87 -11.20 -0.44
CA TYR A 128 -6.82 -11.43 0.63
C TYR A 128 -6.15 -11.86 1.94
N GLU A 129 -4.84 -12.11 1.91
CA GLU A 129 -3.98 -12.19 3.09
C GLU A 129 -2.83 -11.16 2.99
N ASP A 130 -2.22 -10.83 4.13
CA ASP A 130 -1.01 -10.01 4.17
C ASP A 130 0.19 -10.75 3.56
N PHE A 131 1.05 -10.03 2.82
CA PHE A 131 2.25 -10.60 2.23
C PHE A 131 3.46 -9.68 2.30
N ARG A 132 4.63 -10.29 2.50
CA ARG A 132 5.93 -9.59 2.60
C ARG A 132 6.22 -8.69 1.40
N PHE A 133 7.16 -7.75 1.60
CA PHE A 133 7.67 -6.89 0.52
C PHE A 133 8.04 -7.65 -0.76
N SER A 134 7.55 -7.17 -1.91
CA SER A 134 7.81 -7.75 -3.24
C SER A 134 8.26 -6.67 -4.24
N ASN A 135 9.38 -6.91 -4.91
CA ASN A 135 9.92 -6.00 -5.93
C ASN A 135 9.03 -6.01 -7.18
N GLY A 136 8.65 -4.82 -7.66
CA GLY A 136 7.77 -4.64 -8.81
C GLY A 136 6.28 -4.91 -8.54
N LEU A 137 5.89 -5.11 -7.27
CA LEU A 137 4.49 -5.05 -6.87
C LEU A 137 4.05 -3.59 -6.70
N ILE A 138 2.99 -3.21 -7.40
CA ILE A 138 2.50 -1.83 -7.50
C ILE A 138 1.01 -1.82 -7.17
N LYS A 139 0.62 -0.99 -6.20
CA LYS A 139 -0.78 -0.81 -5.83
C LYS A 139 -1.55 -0.05 -6.91
N LEU A 140 -2.65 -0.62 -7.36
CA LEU A 140 -3.61 0.00 -8.29
C LEU A 140 -4.82 0.55 -7.55
N GLY A 141 -5.21 -0.08 -6.42
CA GLY A 141 -6.36 0.32 -5.63
C GLY A 141 -6.49 -0.46 -4.31
N THR A 142 -7.51 -0.11 -3.53
CA THR A 142 -7.88 -0.75 -2.27
C THR A 142 -9.31 -1.29 -2.37
N ILE A 143 -9.55 -2.53 -1.96
CA ILE A 143 -10.89 -3.10 -1.84
C ILE A 143 -11.61 -2.44 -0.66
N GLU A 144 -12.74 -1.80 -0.93
CA GLU A 144 -13.60 -1.16 0.08
C GLU A 144 -14.67 -2.10 0.64
N SER A 145 -15.08 -3.11 -0.13
CA SER A 145 -16.07 -4.11 0.30
C SER A 145 -15.98 -5.40 -0.52
N GLY A 146 -16.32 -6.54 0.11
CA GLY A 146 -16.44 -7.84 -0.56
C GLY A 146 -15.21 -8.75 -0.51
N ILE A 147 -14.14 -8.38 0.21
CA ILE A 147 -12.89 -9.17 0.25
C ILE A 147 -13.10 -10.62 0.74
N GLU A 148 -14.04 -10.82 1.67
CA GLU A 148 -14.44 -12.11 2.23
C GLU A 148 -14.96 -13.10 1.17
N LYS A 149 -15.46 -12.59 0.05
CA LYS A 149 -16.00 -13.37 -1.07
C LYS A 149 -14.90 -14.04 -1.89
N LEU A 150 -13.66 -13.56 -1.78
CA LEU A 150 -12.51 -14.11 -2.51
C LEU A 150 -11.78 -15.20 -1.71
N GLU A 151 -11.71 -15.11 -0.38
CA GLU A 151 -10.88 -15.97 0.48
C GLU A 151 -11.04 -17.48 0.23
N ASN A 152 -12.29 -17.90 0.07
CA ASN A 152 -12.70 -19.31 0.08
C ASN A 152 -12.76 -19.93 -1.32
N ILE A 153 -12.56 -19.15 -2.38
CA ILE A 153 -12.54 -19.66 -3.76
C ILE A 153 -11.14 -20.20 -4.08
N ARG A 154 -11.02 -21.51 -4.28
CA ARG A 154 -9.73 -22.19 -4.57
C ARG A 154 -9.62 -22.69 -6.01
N ASP A 155 -10.75 -23.01 -6.63
CA ASP A 155 -10.80 -23.35 -8.05
C ASP A 155 -10.73 -22.09 -8.92
N ASN A 156 -10.26 -22.23 -10.16
CA ASN A 156 -10.25 -21.15 -11.12
C ASN A 156 -11.69 -20.67 -11.44
N PHE A 157 -11.89 -19.37 -11.53
CA PHE A 157 -13.22 -18.78 -11.76
C PHE A 157 -13.18 -17.58 -12.71
N GLU A 158 -14.30 -17.31 -13.38
CA GLU A 158 -14.42 -16.18 -14.29
C GLU A 158 -14.84 -14.91 -13.55
N MET A 159 -14.11 -13.83 -13.77
CA MET A 159 -14.38 -12.50 -13.23
C MET A 159 -14.49 -11.47 -14.36
N VAL A 160 -15.51 -10.62 -14.31
CA VAL A 160 -15.61 -9.39 -15.11
C VAL A 160 -15.15 -8.22 -14.24
N ILE A 161 -14.29 -7.38 -14.79
CA ILE A 161 -13.84 -6.13 -14.16
C ILE A 161 -14.34 -4.96 -15.01
N GLU A 162 -15.07 -4.05 -14.39
CA GLU A 162 -15.67 -2.88 -15.04
C GLU A 162 -15.56 -1.64 -14.13
N LYS A 163 -15.63 -0.44 -14.71
CA LYS A 163 -15.80 0.79 -13.92
C LYS A 163 -17.21 0.79 -13.35
N ALA A 164 -17.36 1.21 -12.10
CA ALA A 164 -18.69 1.43 -11.53
C ALA A 164 -19.31 2.72 -12.11
N GLU A 165 -20.62 2.68 -12.31
CA GLU A 165 -21.44 3.81 -12.78
C GLU A 165 -21.77 4.81 -11.65
#